data_AF-A0A3E4VB31-F1
#
_entry.id   AF-A0A3E4VB31-F1
#
_cell.length_a   1.000
_cell.length_b   1.000
_cell.length_c   1.000
_cell.angle_alpha   90.00
_cell.angle_beta   90.00
_cell.angle_gamma   90.00
#
_symmetry.space_group_name_H-M   'P 1'
#
loop_
_entity.id
_entity.type
_entity.pdbx_description
1 polymer ?
#
loop_
_entity_poly.entity_id
_entity_poly.type
_entity_poly.pdbx_seq_one_letter_code
_entity_poly.pdbx_strand_id
1 'polypeptide(L)'
;MGKYKRDKGLQIPMEQRQNLNAKILYLVENHETELYGITPEDIFNVYMGNGGLHGLDRKDFQNFHAYTEAKKEIEQGQFFTPAEICEFLVACVKPEPKDIIYDLTYGKGDFF
;
A
#
# COMPACT_ATOMS: atom_id res chain seq x y z
N MET A 1 -11.34 12.29 16.70
CA MET A 1 -11.20 11.10 17.57
C MET A 1 -11.55 9.89 16.73
N GLY A 2 -10.61 8.97 16.50
CA GLY A 2 -10.84 7.81 15.65
C GLY A 2 -11.96 6.92 16.19
N LYS A 3 -12.78 6.37 15.30
CA LYS A 3 -13.92 5.47 15.58
C LYS A 3 -13.56 4.29 16.50
N TYR A 4 -12.28 3.91 16.55
CA TYR A 4 -11.76 2.78 17.31
C TYR A 4 -10.66 3.22 18.29
N LYS A 5 -10.81 2.87 19.58
CA LYS A 5 -9.74 3.04 20.57
C LYS A 5 -8.71 1.94 20.36
N ARG A 6 -7.52 2.31 19.88
CA ARG A 6 -6.37 1.40 19.81
C ARG A 6 -5.61 1.41 21.13
N ASP A 7 -5.39 0.23 21.70
CA ASP A 7 -4.38 0.05 22.75
C ASP A 7 -2.98 0.11 22.10
N LYS A 8 -2.21 1.15 22.44
CA LYS A 8 -0.86 1.36 21.91
C LYS A 8 0.18 0.47 22.61
N GLY A 9 -0.15 -0.12 23.76
CA GLY A 9 0.71 -1.03 24.51
C GLY A 9 0.51 -2.50 24.15
N LEU A 10 -0.56 -2.84 23.40
CA LEU A 10 -0.84 -4.20 23.00
C LEU A 10 0.20 -4.70 22.00
N GLN A 11 1.07 -5.59 22.47
CA GLN A 11 2.01 -6.36 21.66
C GLN A 11 1.47 -7.77 21.53
N ILE A 12 1.25 -8.23 20.29
CA ILE A 12 0.74 -9.57 20.01
C ILE A 12 1.92 -10.49 19.67
N PRO A 13 2.28 -11.44 20.55
CA PRO A 13 3.36 -12.39 20.31
C PRO A 13 3.14 -13.17 19.03
N MET A 14 4.22 -13.54 18.34
CA MET A 14 4.14 -14.18 17.03
C MET A 14 3.37 -15.50 17.10
N GLU A 15 3.57 -16.30 18.16
CA GLU A 15 2.86 -17.56 18.38
C GLU A 15 1.35 -17.40 18.59
N GLN A 16 0.88 -16.21 19.00
CA GLN A 16 -0.54 -15.95 19.24
C GLN A 16 -1.28 -15.43 17.99
N ARG A 17 -0.56 -14.94 16.98
CA ARG A 17 -1.15 -14.31 15.79
C ARG A 17 -2.04 -15.26 15.01
N GLN A 18 -1.63 -16.52 14.86
CA GLN A 18 -2.42 -17.52 14.15
C GLN A 18 -3.79 -17.75 14.82
N ASN A 19 -3.81 -17.90 16.15
CA ASN A 19 -5.03 -18.08 16.92
C ASN A 19 -5.94 -16.84 16.82
N LEU A 20 -5.36 -15.64 16.90
CA LEU A 20 -6.10 -14.40 16.77
C LEU A 20 -6.72 -14.25 15.37
N ASN A 21 -5.98 -14.56 14.31
CA ASN A 21 -6.48 -14.50 12.95
C ASN A 21 -7.67 -15.46 12.76
N ALA A 22 -7.62 -16.67 13.32
CA ALA A 22 -8.73 -17.61 13.26
C ALA A 22 -10.01 -17.05 13.92
N LYS A 23 -9.87 -16.35 15.05
CA LYS A 23 -11.00 -15.66 15.69
C LYS A 23 -11.55 -14.52 14.84
N ILE A 24 -10.67 -13.74 14.22
CA ILE A 24 -11.09 -12.65 13.33
C ILE A 24 -11.84 -13.20 12.10
N LEU A 25 -11.33 -14.27 11.49
CA LEU A 25 -12.01 -14.95 10.37
C LEU A 25 -13.38 -15.45 10.78
N TYR A 26 -13.50 -16.09 11.95
CA TYR A 26 -14.80 -16.49 12.49
C TYR A 26 -15.77 -15.31 12.59
N LEU A 27 -15.35 -14.17 13.15
CA LEU A 27 -16.21 -12.99 13.25
C LEU A 27 -16.63 -12.43 11.87
N VAL A 28 -15.72 -12.46 10.90
CA VAL A 28 -15.99 -12.00 9.52
C VAL A 28 -16.97 -12.93 8.82
N GLU A 29 -16.75 -14.25 8.87
CA GLU A 29 -17.60 -15.25 8.21
C GLU A 29 -19.01 -15.30 8.80
N ASN A 30 -19.17 -14.91 10.07
CA ASN A 30 -20.47 -14.84 10.74
C ASN A 30 -21.10 -13.44 10.70
N HIS A 31 -20.51 -12.49 9.96
CA HIS A 31 -20.97 -11.10 9.85
C HIS A 31 -21.10 -10.35 11.19
N GLU A 32 -20.42 -10.82 12.25
CA GLU A 32 -20.52 -10.22 13.59
C GLU A 32 -19.81 -8.86 13.66
N THR A 33 -18.81 -8.64 12.81
CA THR A 33 -18.07 -7.37 12.75
C THR A 33 -18.93 -6.22 12.22
N GLU A 34 -19.89 -6.52 11.35
CA GLU A 34 -20.80 -5.53 10.75
C GLU A 34 -21.75 -4.91 11.79
N LEU A 35 -22.07 -5.65 12.86
CA LEU A 35 -22.84 -5.15 14.00
C LEU A 35 -22.18 -3.94 14.68
N TYR A 36 -20.86 -3.84 14.57
CA TYR A 36 -20.06 -2.73 15.09
C TYR A 36 -19.62 -1.76 13.98
N GLY A 37 -20.18 -1.92 12.77
CA GLY A 37 -19.84 -1.15 11.59
C GLY A 37 -18.39 -1.33 11.14
N ILE A 38 -17.80 -2.50 11.38
CA ILE A 38 -16.48 -2.90 10.89
C ILE A 38 -16.71 -3.85 9.72
N THR A 39 -16.41 -3.38 8.52
CA THR A 39 -16.60 -4.14 7.29
C THR A 39 -15.47 -5.16 7.08
N PRO A 40 -15.68 -6.23 6.27
CA PRO A 40 -14.59 -7.11 5.85
C PRO A 40 -13.43 -6.35 5.18
N GLU A 41 -13.74 -5.28 4.44
CA GLU A 41 -12.74 -4.39 3.82
C GLU A 41 -11.92 -3.63 4.87
N ASP A 42 -12.55 -3.10 5.93
CA ASP A 42 -11.84 -2.44 7.03
C ASP A 42 -10.80 -3.38 7.65
N ILE A 43 -11.13 -4.67 7.80
CA ILE A 43 -10.23 -5.68 8.37
C ILE A 43 -9.15 -6.07 7.37
N PHE A 44 -9.49 -6.29 6.11
CA PHE A 44 -8.55 -6.62 5.05
C PHE A 44 -7.45 -5.56 4.90
N ASN A 45 -7.83 -4.28 4.89
CA ASN A 45 -6.91 -3.15 4.78
C ASN A 45 -5.92 -3.09 5.96
N VAL A 46 -6.27 -3.61 7.14
CA VAL A 46 -5.33 -3.69 8.27
C VAL A 46 -4.23 -4.74 8.04
N TYR A 47 -4.53 -5.85 7.34
CA TYR A 47 -3.56 -6.91 7.05
C TYR A 47 -2.64 -6.59 5.87
N MET A 48 -3.16 -5.89 4.87
CA MET A 48 -2.37 -5.43 3.73
C MET A 48 -1.45 -4.26 4.09
N GLY A 49 -1.63 -3.68 5.28
CA GLY A 49 -1.00 -2.43 5.68
C GLY A 49 -1.68 -1.24 4.98
N ASN A 50 -1.23 -0.03 5.32
CA ASN A 50 -1.66 1.19 4.63
C ASN A 50 -0.96 1.28 3.26
N GLY A 51 -1.15 0.27 2.41
CA GLY A 51 -0.65 0.20 1.05
C GLY A 51 -1.70 0.76 0.10
N GLY A 52 -1.48 1.98 -0.37
CA GLY A 52 -2.39 2.70 -1.27
C GLY A 52 -2.62 4.14 -0.81
N LEU A 53 -2.98 5.01 -1.75
CA LEU A 53 -3.27 6.44 -1.53
C LEU A 53 -4.58 6.68 -0.76
N HIS A 54 -4.94 5.79 0.16
CA HIS A 54 -6.17 5.86 0.93
C HIS A 54 -6.21 7.17 1.74
N GLY A 55 -7.20 8.01 1.44
CA GLY A 55 -7.35 9.33 2.05
C GLY A 55 -6.49 10.44 1.42
N LEU A 56 -5.77 10.16 0.33
CA LEU A 56 -5.02 11.15 -0.43
C LEU A 56 -5.69 11.40 -1.78
N ASP A 57 -6.50 12.45 -1.88
CA ASP A 57 -7.15 12.86 -3.13
C ASP A 57 -6.44 14.09 -3.71
N ARG A 58 -6.14 14.09 -5.02
CA ARG A 58 -5.47 15.20 -5.71
C ARG A 58 -6.20 16.53 -5.51
N LYS A 59 -7.53 16.50 -5.37
CA LYS A 59 -8.39 17.69 -5.17
C LYS A 59 -8.11 18.43 -3.86
N ASP A 60 -7.52 17.74 -2.87
CA ASP A 60 -7.24 18.29 -1.55
C ASP A 60 -5.93 19.13 -1.54
N PHE A 61 -5.23 19.22 -2.67
CA PHE A 61 -3.93 19.89 -2.79
C PHE A 61 -3.95 21.02 -3.82
N GLN A 62 -3.33 22.15 -3.45
CA GLN A 62 -3.26 23.35 -4.29
C GLN A 62 -2.51 23.12 -5.61
N ASN A 63 -1.54 22.22 -5.64
CA ASN A 63 -0.75 21.93 -6.84
C ASN A 63 -0.25 20.48 -6.85
N PHE A 64 0.24 20.05 -8.01
CA PHE A 64 0.67 18.67 -8.21
C PHE A 64 1.88 18.33 -7.35
N HIS A 65 2.80 19.28 -7.16
CA HIS A 65 3.97 19.08 -6.31
C HIS A 65 3.58 18.75 -4.86
N ALA A 66 2.68 19.53 -4.25
CA ALA A 66 2.20 19.29 -2.89
C ALA A 66 1.50 17.94 -2.72
N TYR A 67 0.69 17.54 -3.70
CA TYR A 67 0.10 16.20 -3.73
C TYR A 67 1.16 15.10 -3.82
N THR A 68 2.18 15.31 -4.66
CA THR A 68 3.25 14.32 -4.87
C THR A 68 4.11 14.18 -3.62
N GLU A 69 4.44 15.27 -2.91
CA GLU A 69 5.17 15.24 -1.64
C GLU A 69 4.39 14.49 -0.54
N ALA A 70 3.09 14.77 -0.38
CA ALA A 70 2.24 14.06 0.57
C ALA A 70 2.07 12.58 0.20
N LYS A 71 1.96 12.28 -1.10
CA LYS A 71 2.01 10.92 -1.64
C LYS A 71 3.31 10.22 -1.22
N LYS A 72 4.46 10.93 -1.23
CA LYS A 72 5.74 10.35 -0.80
C LYS A 72 5.82 9.92 0.63
N GLU A 73 5.24 10.72 1.52
CA GLU A 73 5.22 10.39 2.95
C GLU A 73 4.32 9.17 3.24
N ILE A 74 3.20 9.02 2.52
CA ILE A 74 2.25 7.91 2.70
C ILE A 74 2.80 6.60 2.13
N GLU A 75 3.44 6.66 0.96
CA GLU A 75 3.93 5.46 0.26
C GLU A 75 5.17 4.83 0.92
N GLN A 76 5.79 5.48 1.93
CA GLN A 76 6.86 4.92 2.78
C GLN A 76 7.96 4.15 2.03
N GLY A 77 8.35 4.61 0.84
CA GLY A 77 9.37 3.94 0.03
C GLY A 77 8.85 2.95 -1.00
N GLN A 78 7.53 2.84 -1.23
CA GLN A 78 6.98 2.47 -2.54
C GLN A 78 7.25 3.63 -3.52
N PHE A 79 8.51 3.93 -3.75
CA PHE A 79 8.94 4.95 -4.68
C PHE A 79 9.36 4.33 -6.00
N PHE A 80 9.00 5.04 -7.05
CA PHE A 80 9.51 4.83 -8.39
C PHE A 80 11.04 4.80 -8.35
N THR A 81 11.61 3.88 -9.12
CA THR A 81 13.05 3.78 -9.33
C THR A 81 13.62 5.16 -9.69
N PRO A 82 14.65 5.67 -8.98
CA PRO A 82 15.24 6.97 -9.31
C PRO A 82 15.73 7.01 -10.76
N ALA A 83 15.67 8.18 -11.41
CA ALA A 83 16.03 8.35 -12.82
C ALA A 83 17.44 7.80 -13.14
N GLU A 84 18.42 8.08 -12.29
CA GLU A 84 19.79 7.58 -12.44
C GLU A 84 19.86 6.03 -12.44
N ILE A 85 18.99 5.38 -11.68
CA ILE A 85 18.89 3.91 -11.63
C ILE A 85 18.13 3.38 -12.85
N CYS A 86 17.08 4.07 -13.31
CA CYS A 86 16.40 3.73 -14.56
C CYS A 86 17.37 3.76 -15.75
N GLU A 87 18.14 4.85 -15.89
CA GLU A 87 19.14 5.01 -16.94
C GLU A 87 20.23 3.94 -16.86
N PHE A 88 20.73 3.65 -15.66
CA PHE A 88 21.69 2.58 -15.44
C PHE A 88 21.14 1.22 -15.90
N LEU A 89 19.90 0.90 -15.55
CA LEU A 89 19.26 -0.36 -15.93
C LEU A 89 19.05 -0.46 -17.44
N VAL A 90 18.59 0.60 -18.11
CA VAL A 90 18.45 0.66 -19.57
C VAL A 90 19.81 0.48 -20.25
N ALA A 91 20.86 1.12 -19.71
CA ALA A 91 22.24 0.98 -20.22
C ALA A 91 22.82 -0.43 -20.00
N CYS A 92 22.36 -1.17 -19.00
CA CYS A 92 22.71 -2.58 -18.81
C CYS A 92 21.97 -3.49 -19.79
N VAL A 93 20.67 -3.28 -19.99
CA VAL A 93 19.82 -4.11 -20.86
C VAL A 93 20.14 -3.89 -22.34
N LYS A 94 20.46 -2.66 -22.74
CA LYS A 94 20.81 -2.26 -24.13
C LYS A 94 19.80 -2.75 -25.18
N PRO A 95 18.53 -2.34 -25.08
CA PRO A 95 17.50 -2.74 -26.04
C PRO A 95 17.84 -2.34 -27.48
N GLU A 96 17.65 -3.26 -28.42
CA GLU A 96 17.69 -2.99 -29.85
C GLU A 96 16.28 -2.71 -30.41
N PRO A 97 16.14 -2.00 -31.56
CA PRO A 97 14.83 -1.65 -32.13
C PRO A 97 13.89 -2.82 -32.44
N LYS A 98 14.42 -4.05 -32.51
CA LYS A 98 13.67 -5.28 -32.81
C LYS A 98 13.25 -6.04 -31.54
N ASP A 99 13.72 -5.63 -30.37
CA ASP A 99 13.46 -6.32 -29.12
C ASP A 99 12.05 -6.02 -28.63
N ILE A 100 11.41 -7.03 -28.01
CA ILE A 100 10.12 -6.90 -27.35
C ILE A 100 10.37 -6.90 -25.86
N ILE A 101 10.11 -5.77 -25.19
CA ILE A 101 10.33 -5.61 -23.75
C ILE A 101 8.99 -5.53 -23.02
N TYR A 102 8.90 -6.26 -21.90
CA TYR A 102 7.77 -6.24 -20.99
C TYR A 102 8.22 -5.68 -19.64
N ASP A 103 7.60 -4.58 -19.23
CA ASP A 103 7.68 -4.08 -17.86
C ASP A 103 6.45 -4.57 -17.09
N LEU A 104 6.65 -5.62 -16.28
CA LEU A 104 5.58 -6.27 -15.52
C LEU A 104 5.11 -5.43 -14.32
N THR A 105 5.81 -4.34 -14.00
CA THR A 105 5.56 -3.47 -12.85
C THR A 105 5.71 -1.99 -13.23
N TYR A 106 5.11 -1.62 -14.37
CA TYR A 106 5.36 -0.37 -15.11
C TYR A 106 5.20 0.96 -14.34
N GLY A 107 4.58 0.97 -13.16
CA GLY A 107 4.59 2.14 -12.26
C GLY A 107 4.35 3.48 -12.97
N LYS A 108 5.32 4.40 -12.85
CA LYS A 108 5.32 5.74 -13.50
C LYS A 108 5.88 5.73 -14.94
N GLY A 109 6.45 4.62 -15.40
CA GLY A 109 6.93 4.45 -16.76
C GLY A 109 8.27 5.13 -17.05
N ASP A 110 9.11 5.37 -16.04
CA ASP A 110 10.38 6.10 -16.18
C ASP A 110 11.48 5.31 -16.91
N PHE A 111 11.22 4.07 -17.34
CA PHE A 111 12.15 3.22 -18.12
C PHE A 111 12.06 3.44 -19.64
N PHE A 112 11.17 4.32 -20.11
CA PHE A 112 10.85 4.55 -21.53
C PHE A 112 11.14 5.98 -21.97
#